data_AF-A0A150FQK4-F1
#
_entry.id   AF-A0A150FQK4-F1
#
_cell.length_a   1.000
_cell.length_b   1.000
_cell.length_c   1.000
_cell.angle_alpha   90.00
_cell.angle_beta   90.00
_cell.angle_gamma   90.00
#
_symmetry.space_group_name_H-M   'P 1'
#
loop_
_entity.id
_entity.type
_entity.pdbx_description
1 polymer ?
#
loop_
_entity_poly.entity_id
_entity_poly.type
_entity_poly.pdbx_seq_one_letter_code
_entity_poly.pdbx_strand_id
1 'polypeptide(L)'
;MKSINLMYKIDKFVKEISIVRKINKINRLSIVVSDQSDIDKESLHKYLKQTNSNLIGEWTLIEVKKDKIPLESAIVTDIKCDYE
;
A
#
# COMPACT_ATOMS: atom_id res chain seq x y z
N MET A 1 1.81 -1.90 19.24
CA MET A 1 1.14 -2.94 18.44
C MET A 1 -0.07 -2.42 17.64
N LYS A 2 -0.12 -1.12 17.27
CA LYS A 2 -1.25 -0.52 16.51
C LYS A 2 -0.99 -0.47 14.99
N SER A 3 0.26 -0.26 14.61
CA SER A 3 0.78 -0.14 13.24
C SER A 3 0.55 -1.39 12.39
N ILE A 4 0.67 -2.57 13.01
CA ILE A 4 0.48 -3.88 12.36
C ILE A 4 -0.94 -4.00 11.78
N ASN A 5 -1.95 -3.43 12.43
CA ASN A 5 -3.33 -3.52 11.98
C ASN A 5 -3.56 -2.68 10.70
N LEU A 6 -2.98 -1.48 10.62
CA LEU A 6 -3.12 -0.63 9.44
C LEU A 6 -2.36 -1.18 8.22
N MET A 7 -1.14 -1.71 8.42
CA MET A 7 -0.38 -2.38 7.35
C MET A 7 -1.14 -3.59 6.79
N TYR A 8 -1.76 -4.39 7.66
CA TYR A 8 -2.62 -5.50 7.25
C TYR A 8 -3.84 -5.03 6.44
N LYS A 9 -4.52 -3.95 6.86
CA LYS A 9 -5.65 -3.38 6.10
C LYS A 9 -5.24 -2.93 4.70
N ILE A 10 -4.06 -2.29 4.58
CA ILE A 10 -3.52 -1.87 3.28
C ILE A 10 -3.21 -3.09 2.40
N ASP A 11 -2.54 -4.11 2.94
CA ASP A 11 -2.25 -5.36 2.23
C ASP A 11 -3.51 -6.07 1.74
N LYS A 12 -4.52 -6.18 2.61
CA LYS A 12 -5.81 -6.76 2.25
C LYS A 12 -6.47 -6.01 1.10
N PHE A 13 -6.49 -4.67 1.17
CA PHE A 13 -7.02 -3.85 0.08
C PHE A 13 -6.25 -4.05 -1.23
N VAL A 14 -4.91 -4.05 -1.19
CA VAL A 14 -4.06 -4.25 -2.38
C VAL A 14 -4.32 -5.61 -3.02
N LYS A 15 -4.46 -6.67 -2.21
CA LYS A 15 -4.82 -8.01 -2.71
C LYS A 15 -6.19 -8.03 -3.37
N GLU A 16 -7.20 -7.51 -2.68
CA GLU A 16 -8.58 -7.51 -3.16
C GLU A 16 -8.72 -6.73 -4.48
N ILE A 17 -8.19 -5.51 -4.55
CA ILE A 17 -8.28 -4.71 -5.78
C ILE A 17 -7.52 -5.37 -6.94
N SER A 18 -6.39 -6.03 -6.65
CA SER A 18 -5.61 -6.71 -7.69
C SER A 18 -6.35 -7.91 -8.27
N ILE A 19 -7.06 -8.68 -7.44
CA ILE A 19 -7.91 -9.78 -7.91
C ILE A 19 -9.09 -9.24 -8.75
N VAL A 20 -9.80 -8.24 -8.22
CA VAL A 20 -10.99 -7.68 -8.88
C VAL A 20 -10.65 -7.04 -10.23
N ARG A 21 -9.50 -6.36 -10.32
CA ARG A 21 -9.05 -5.66 -11.52
C ARG A 21 -8.10 -6.46 -12.41
N LYS A 22 -7.80 -7.72 -12.04
CA LYS A 22 -6.82 -8.58 -12.71
C LYS A 22 -5.45 -7.91 -12.87
N ILE A 23 -5.02 -7.19 -11.85
CA ILE A 23 -3.71 -6.53 -11.82
C ILE A 23 -2.69 -7.59 -11.44
N ASN A 24 -1.72 -7.80 -12.32
CA ASN A 24 -0.59 -8.70 -12.06
C ASN A 24 0.66 -7.95 -11.60
N LYS A 25 0.72 -6.64 -11.82
CA LYS A 25 1.88 -5.81 -11.51
C LYS A 25 1.48 -4.37 -11.18
N ILE A 26 1.89 -3.89 -10.01
CA ILE A 26 1.70 -2.49 -9.59
C ILE A 26 3.02 -1.75 -9.78
N ASN A 27 3.00 -0.68 -10.57
CA ASN A 27 4.15 0.18 -10.82
C ASN A 27 4.19 1.37 -9.85
N ARG A 28 3.02 1.86 -9.43
CA ARG A 28 2.93 2.95 -8.45
C ARG A 28 1.76 2.74 -7.49
N LEU A 29 2.00 3.01 -6.21
CA LEU A 29 0.98 3.04 -5.17
C LEU A 29 1.17 4.29 -4.31
N SER A 30 0.17 5.17 -4.30
CA SER A 30 0.19 6.41 -3.51
C SER A 30 -0.84 6.35 -2.39
N ILE A 31 -0.38 6.49 -1.15
CA ILE A 31 -1.22 6.34 0.04
C ILE A 31 -1.07 7.57 0.94
N VAL A 32 -2.17 7.99 1.54
CA VAL A 32 -2.20 8.94 2.66
C VAL A 32 -2.47 8.15 3.93
N VAL A 33 -1.62 8.32 4.95
CA VAL A 33 -1.83 7.80 6.31
C VAL A 33 -1.89 8.95 7.30
N SER A 34 -2.38 8.68 8.51
CA SER A 34 -2.39 9.67 9.59
C SER A 34 -0.97 10.23 9.84
N ASP A 35 -0.88 11.52 10.11
CA ASP A 35 0.34 12.18 10.58
C ASP A 35 0.87 11.62 11.91
N GLN A 36 -0.01 10.97 12.69
CA GLN A 36 0.33 10.24 13.91
C GLN A 36 0.72 8.77 13.67
N SER A 37 0.63 8.27 12.43
CA SER A 37 1.05 6.91 12.08
C SER A 37 2.57 6.82 11.98
N ASP A 38 3.14 5.68 12.37
CA ASP A 38 4.54 5.31 12.19
C ASP A 38 4.83 4.61 10.85
N ILE A 39 3.81 4.39 10.01
CA ILE A 39 4.00 3.79 8.68
C ILE A 39 4.74 4.78 7.78
N ASP A 40 5.85 4.35 7.22
CA ASP A 40 6.59 5.09 6.20
C ASP A 40 6.67 4.28 4.89
N LYS A 41 7.31 4.88 3.88
CA LYS A 41 7.50 4.24 2.58
C LYS A 41 8.26 2.93 2.68
N GLU A 42 9.33 2.88 3.47
CA GLU A 42 10.26 1.74 3.50
C GLU A 42 9.62 0.53 4.18
N SER A 43 9.02 0.76 5.35
CA SER A 43 8.28 -0.25 6.10
C SER A 43 7.09 -0.80 5.30
N LEU A 44 6.34 0.08 4.63
CA LEU A 44 5.21 -0.35 3.80
C LEU A 44 5.65 -1.13 2.57
N HIS A 45 6.69 -0.67 1.87
CA HIS A 45 7.24 -1.36 0.70
C HIS A 45 7.76 -2.75 1.06
N LYS A 46 8.58 -2.84 2.11
CA LYS A 46 9.12 -4.11 2.60
C LYS A 46 8.00 -5.10 2.93
N TYR A 47 6.98 -4.65 3.65
CA TYR A 47 5.86 -5.50 4.04
C TYR A 47 5.05 -5.97 2.83
N LEU A 48 4.63 -5.05 1.95
CA LEU A 48 3.82 -5.40 0.78
C LEU A 48 4.57 -6.29 -0.20
N LYS A 49 5.89 -6.08 -0.37
CA LYS A 49 6.74 -6.97 -1.19
C LYS A 49 6.83 -8.37 -0.59
N GLN A 50 6.95 -8.50 0.73
CA GLN A 50 7.00 -9.79 1.41
C GLN A 50 5.67 -10.57 1.29
N THR A 51 4.54 -9.87 1.33
CA THR A 51 3.21 -10.50 1.28
C THR A 51 2.64 -10.64 -0.13
N ASN A 52 3.14 -9.88 -1.11
CA ASN A 52 2.64 -9.81 -2.49
C ASN A 52 3.77 -9.71 -3.53
N SER A 53 4.78 -10.56 -3.47
CA SER A 53 5.97 -10.49 -4.35
C SER A 53 5.67 -10.49 -5.85
N ASN A 54 4.50 -11.01 -6.25
CA ASN A 54 4.07 -11.02 -7.64
C ASN A 54 3.52 -9.64 -8.08
N LEU A 55 2.88 -8.90 -7.17
CA LEU A 55 2.25 -7.61 -7.44
C LEU A 55 3.21 -6.44 -7.20
N ILE A 56 4.05 -6.57 -6.16
CA ILE A 56 4.91 -5.53 -5.62
C ILE A 56 6.35 -6.03 -5.64
N GLY A 57 7.25 -5.22 -6.21
CA GLY A 57 8.67 -5.51 -6.24
C GLY A 57 9.54 -4.25 -6.24
N GLU A 58 10.82 -4.41 -6.59
CA GLU A 58 11.75 -3.28 -6.71
C GLU A 58 11.32 -2.27 -7.78
N TRP A 59 10.52 -2.70 -8.75
CA TRP A 59 9.93 -1.84 -9.78
C TRP A 59 8.80 -0.95 -9.25
N THR A 60 8.24 -1.25 -8.08
CA THR A 60 7.07 -0.54 -7.54
C THR A 60 7.50 0.72 -6.80
N LEU A 61 7.06 1.87 -7.30
CA LEU A 61 7.18 3.14 -6.58
C LEU A 61 6.05 3.28 -5.54
N ILE A 62 6.41 3.25 -4.26
CA ILE A 62 5.48 3.55 -3.16
C ILE A 62 5.70 4.98 -2.67
N GLU A 63 4.60 5.74 -2.59
CA GLU A 63 4.55 7.08 -2.02
C GLU A 63 3.62 7.07 -0.80
N VAL A 64 4.14 7.55 0.33
CA VAL A 64 3.37 7.70 1.57
C VAL A 64 3.34 9.17 1.93
N LYS A 65 2.14 9.75 1.99
CA LYS A 65 1.88 11.10 2.49
C LYS A 65 1.27 11.02 3.88
N LYS A 66 1.56 12.04 4.69
CA LYS A 66 1.04 12.21 6.04
C LYS A 66 0.00 13.32 6.02
N ASP A 67 -1.16 13.07 6.61
CA ASP A 67 -2.24 14.06 6.71
C ASP A 67 -3.08 13.84 7.98
N LYS A 68 -3.91 14.81 8.33
CA LYS A 68 -4.85 14.76 9.46
C LYS A 68 -6.05 13.88 9.12
N ILE A 69 -5.83 12.57 9.14
CA ILE A 69 -6.87 11.54 9.03
C ILE A 69 -6.86 10.65 10.29
N PRO A 70 -7.93 9.89 10.56
CA PRO A 70 -7.98 9.01 11.72
C PRO A 70 -6.80 8.03 11.75
N LEU A 71 -6.25 7.80 12.95
CA LEU A 71 -5.00 7.05 13.16
C LEU A 71 -4.96 5.66 12.49
N GLU A 72 -6.10 4.96 12.48
CA GLU A 72 -6.21 3.60 11.95
C GLU A 72 -6.78 3.55 10.52
N SER A 73 -6.69 4.66 9.80
CA SER A 73 -7.15 4.82 8.43
C SER A 73 -6.00 5.11 7.48
N ALA A 74 -6.16 4.64 6.25
CA ALA A 74 -5.32 4.99 5.12
C ALA A 74 -6.22 5.24 3.92
N ILE A 75 -5.83 6.19 3.07
CA ILE A 75 -6.52 6.52 1.83
C ILE A 75 -5.58 6.18 0.69
N VAL A 76 -5.96 5.21 -0.13
CA VAL A 76 -5.26 4.94 -1.38
C VAL A 76 -5.72 5.98 -2.40
N THR A 77 -4.79 6.80 -2.87
CA THR A 77 -5.08 7.95 -3.74
C THR A 77 -4.81 7.66 -5.21
N ASP A 78 -3.87 6.77 -5.51
CA ASP A 78 -3.48 6.42 -6.88
C ASP A 78 -2.90 5.00 -6.91
N ILE A 79 -3.28 4.22 -7.92
CA ILE A 79 -2.66 2.94 -8.27
C ILE A 79 -2.40 2.95 -9.77
N LYS A 80 -1.13 2.83 -10.16
CA LYS A 80 -0.75 2.65 -11.57
C LYS A 80 -0.27 1.22 -11.79
N CYS A 81 -0.86 0.58 -12.78
CA CYS A 81 -0.54 -0.77 -13.21
C CYS A 81 -0.48 -0.80 -14.73
N ASP A 82 0.30 -1.74 -15.26
CA ASP A 82 0.26 -2.07 -16.68
C ASP A 82 -0.79 -3.17 -16.88
N TYR A 83 -1.61 -3.02 -17.91
CA TYR A 83 -2.46 -4.10 -18.39
C TYR A 83 -1.71 -4.76 -19.54
N GLU A 84 -1.37 -6.03 -19.37
CA GLU A 84 -0.94 -6.90 -20.48
C GLU A 84 -2.16 -7.51 -21.18
#